data_AF-A0A6L7QRY9-F1
#
_entry.id   AF-A0A6L7QRY9-F1
#
_cell.length_a   1.000
_cell.length_b   1.000
_cell.length_c   1.000
_cell.angle_alpha   90.00
_cell.angle_beta   90.00
_cell.angle_gamma   90.00
#
_symmetry.space_group_name_H-M   'P 1'
#
loop_
_entity.id
_entity.type
_entity.pdbx_description
1 polymer ?
#
loop_
_entity_poly.entity_id
_entity_poly.type
_entity_poly.pdbx_seq_one_letter_code
_entity_poly.pdbx_strand_id
1 'polypeptide(L)'
;YPGSHKQLGRTGGMIGDGANAEVTDRYPIENATVLEAEPGDVLFFSYFTLHGSMPNYSSKTRKSVLVQMHAGDDEIEAENSHTNVQLVLRGWNHLATRSSVGGIR
;
A
#
# COMPACT_ATOMS: atom_id res chain seq x y z
N TYR A 1 -0.96 -11.95 -3.71
CA TYR A 1 -2.17 -12.67 -4.15
C TYR A 1 -3.12 -11.75 -4.89
N PRO A 2 -3.13 -11.78 -6.24
CA PRO A 2 -4.08 -11.02 -7.03
C PRO A 2 -5.53 -11.30 -6.61
N GLY A 3 -6.35 -10.27 -6.47
CA GLY A 3 -7.77 -10.38 -6.11
C GLY A 3 -8.08 -10.51 -4.61
N SER A 4 -7.10 -10.73 -3.73
CA SER A 4 -7.35 -10.85 -2.29
C SER A 4 -7.99 -9.60 -1.67
N HIS A 5 -7.73 -8.43 -2.24
CA HIS A 5 -8.34 -7.15 -1.84
C HIS A 5 -9.87 -7.16 -1.93
N LYS A 6 -10.46 -8.01 -2.79
CA LYS A 6 -11.92 -8.16 -2.92
C LYS A 6 -12.52 -9.09 -1.88
N GLN A 7 -11.71 -9.98 -1.32
CA GLN A 7 -12.18 -11.05 -0.42
C GLN A 7 -11.95 -10.69 1.05
N LEU A 8 -10.82 -10.07 1.37
CA LEU A 8 -10.43 -9.76 2.75
C LEU A 8 -10.78 -8.32 3.15
N GLY A 9 -10.62 -7.37 2.22
CA GLY A 9 -10.80 -5.94 2.52
C GLY A 9 -9.98 -5.50 3.74
N ARG A 10 -10.58 -4.67 4.60
CA ARG A 10 -9.97 -4.21 5.85
C ARG A 10 -9.91 -5.35 6.87
N THR A 11 -8.70 -5.76 7.23
CA THR A 11 -8.43 -6.75 8.28
C THR A 11 -7.38 -6.17 9.23
N GLY A 12 -7.56 -6.29 10.55
CA GLY A 12 -6.55 -5.85 11.53
C GLY A 12 -5.33 -6.77 11.51
N GLY A 13 -4.15 -6.40 12.03
CA GLY A 13 -2.97 -7.28 12.14
C GLY A 13 -2.17 -7.52 10.84
N MET A 14 -2.44 -6.74 9.79
CA MET A 14 -1.91 -6.97 8.44
C MET A 14 -0.51 -6.38 8.20
N ILE A 15 0.19 -5.98 9.27
CA ILE A 15 1.50 -5.31 9.18
C ILE A 15 2.69 -6.29 9.08
N GLY A 16 2.43 -7.59 9.02
CA GLY A 16 3.45 -8.63 8.88
C GLY A 16 4.21 -8.95 10.18
N ASP A 17 3.63 -8.65 11.34
CA ASP A 17 4.15 -8.97 12.68
C ASP A 17 3.74 -10.36 13.19
N GLY A 18 2.93 -11.09 12.41
CA GLY A 18 2.41 -12.41 12.77
C GLY A 18 1.06 -12.39 13.52
N ALA A 19 0.45 -11.22 13.73
CA ALA A 19 -0.85 -11.11 14.42
C ALA A 19 -2.02 -11.79 13.68
N ASN A 20 -1.84 -12.17 12.41
CA ASN A 20 -2.86 -12.82 11.57
C ASN A 20 -2.42 -14.18 11.02
N ALA A 21 -2.04 -15.09 11.91
CA ALA A 21 -1.62 -16.44 11.54
C ALA A 21 -2.62 -17.14 10.59
N GLU A 22 -3.92 -17.02 10.85
CA GLU A 22 -4.95 -17.64 10.00
C GLU A 22 -4.94 -17.14 8.54
N VAL A 23 -4.61 -15.86 8.33
CA VAL A 23 -4.50 -15.28 6.98
C VAL A 23 -3.22 -15.75 6.32
N THR A 24 -2.09 -15.74 7.05
CA THR A 24 -0.80 -16.20 6.50
C THR A 24 -0.77 -17.70 6.23
N ASP A 25 -1.51 -18.50 6.99
CA ASP A 25 -1.67 -19.94 6.76
C ASP A 25 -2.49 -20.21 5.49
N ARG A 26 -3.53 -19.40 5.25
CA ARG A 26 -4.36 -19.49 4.03
C ARG A 26 -3.64 -18.95 2.79
N TYR A 27 -2.78 -17.96 2.97
CA TYR A 27 -2.07 -17.26 1.91
C TYR A 27 -0.55 -17.25 2.16
N PRO A 28 0.10 -18.43 2.19
CA PRO A 28 1.53 -18.52 2.46
C PRO A 28 2.33 -17.80 1.36
N ILE A 29 3.42 -17.11 1.70
CA ILE A 29 4.15 -16.29 0.73
C ILE A 29 4.73 -17.12 -0.42
N GLU A 30 5.04 -18.39 -0.16
CA GLU A 30 5.58 -19.36 -1.11
C GLU A 30 4.62 -19.65 -2.27
N ASN A 31 3.32 -19.51 -2.05
CA ASN A 31 2.29 -19.71 -3.08
C ASN A 31 1.84 -18.39 -3.72
N ALA A 32 2.43 -17.25 -3.33
CA ALA A 32 2.09 -15.98 -3.93
C ALA A 32 2.58 -15.91 -5.39
N THR A 33 1.84 -15.17 -6.22
CA THR A 33 2.29 -14.84 -7.59
C THR A 33 3.56 -13.99 -7.52
N VAL A 34 4.66 -14.50 -8.07
CA VAL A 34 5.92 -13.78 -8.20
C VAL A 34 5.75 -12.64 -9.21
N LEU A 35 6.27 -11.46 -8.86
CA LEU A 35 6.37 -10.31 -9.75
C LEU A 35 7.84 -9.97 -9.96
N GLU A 36 8.36 -10.30 -11.13
CA GLU A 36 9.66 -9.83 -11.61
C GLU A 36 9.45 -8.49 -12.34
N ALA A 37 10.31 -7.53 -12.06
CA ALA A 37 10.20 -6.18 -12.61
C ALA A 37 11.59 -5.65 -12.98
N GLU A 38 11.65 -4.92 -14.09
CA GLU A 38 12.84 -4.22 -14.56
C GLU A 38 12.81 -2.74 -14.12
N PRO A 39 13.97 -2.05 -14.14
CA PRO A 39 14.01 -0.61 -13.88
C PRO A 39 13.08 0.17 -14.83
N GLY A 40 12.05 0.80 -14.27
CA GLY A 40 11.05 1.57 -15.01
C GLY A 40 9.67 0.93 -15.06
N ASP A 41 9.56 -0.36 -14.73
CA ASP A 41 8.26 -1.03 -14.62
C ASP A 41 7.43 -0.46 -13.46
N VAL A 42 6.11 -0.40 -13.66
CA VAL A 42 5.17 0.11 -12.67
C VAL A 42 4.10 -0.92 -12.38
N LEU A 43 3.95 -1.25 -11.10
CA LEU A 43 2.85 -2.07 -10.61
C LEU A 43 1.77 -1.18 -10.00
N PHE A 44 0.54 -1.33 -10.50
CA PHE A 44 -0.66 -0.79 -9.84
C PHE A 44 -1.37 -1.91 -9.10
N PHE A 45 -1.64 -1.71 -7.81
CA PHE A 45 -2.38 -2.66 -6.99
C PHE A 45 -3.15 -1.95 -5.88
N SER A 46 -4.24 -2.55 -5.42
CA SER A 46 -4.98 -2.07 -4.25
C SER A 46 -4.15 -2.27 -2.99
N TYR A 47 -4.16 -1.30 -2.08
CA TYR A 47 -3.48 -1.40 -0.78
C TYR A 47 -4.02 -2.52 0.12
N PHE A 48 -5.21 -3.07 -0.15
CA PHE A 48 -5.74 -4.29 0.51
C PHE A 48 -5.26 -5.60 -0.14
N THR A 49 -4.46 -5.54 -1.20
CA THR A 49 -3.92 -6.75 -1.83
C THR A 49 -2.85 -7.34 -0.92
N LEU A 50 -2.93 -8.63 -0.64
CA LEU A 50 -1.88 -9.34 0.10
C LEU A 50 -0.62 -9.34 -0.76
N HIS A 51 0.43 -8.72 -0.23
CA HIS A 51 1.71 -8.59 -0.89
C HIS A 51 2.82 -8.64 0.16
N GLY A 52 4.00 -9.01 -0.28
CA GLY A 52 5.19 -9.14 0.54
C GLY A 52 6.40 -9.28 -0.35
N SER A 53 7.58 -9.28 0.24
CA SER A 53 8.81 -9.48 -0.51
C SER A 53 9.73 -10.45 0.21
N MET A 54 10.37 -11.32 -0.56
CA MET A 54 11.42 -12.17 -0.04
C MET A 54 12.64 -11.33 0.38
N PRO A 55 13.45 -11.83 1.34
CA PRO A 55 14.75 -11.24 1.66
C PRO A 55 15.63 -11.12 0.41
N ASN A 56 16.43 -10.04 0.35
CA ASN A 56 17.38 -9.85 -0.75
C ASN A 56 18.67 -10.61 -0.44
N TYR A 57 18.90 -11.73 -1.12
CA TYR A 57 20.13 -12.52 -0.99
C TYR A 57 21.25 -12.11 -1.96
N SER A 58 21.01 -11.10 -2.80
CA SER A 58 22.01 -10.62 -3.77
C SER A 58 22.90 -9.51 -3.19
N SER A 59 24.04 -9.27 -3.84
CA SER A 59 24.93 -8.13 -3.51
C SER A 59 24.45 -6.79 -4.09
N LYS A 60 23.33 -6.77 -4.82
CA LYS A 60 22.78 -5.57 -5.46
C LYS A 60 21.65 -5.00 -4.62
N THR A 61 21.62 -3.69 -4.46
CA THR A 61 20.52 -3.01 -3.78
C THR A 61 19.24 -3.07 -4.61
N ARG A 62 18.14 -3.57 -4.02
CA ARG A 62 16.78 -3.45 -4.57
C ARG A 62 16.16 -2.14 -4.08
N LYS A 63 15.77 -1.26 -5.00
CA LYS A 63 15.10 0.02 -4.68
C LYS A 63 13.74 0.06 -5.37
N SER A 64 12.72 0.44 -4.62
CA SER A 64 11.38 0.75 -5.11
C SER A 64 10.97 2.15 -4.64
N VAL A 65 10.11 2.82 -5.41
CA VAL A 65 9.42 4.04 -4.99
C VAL A 65 7.93 3.70 -4.89
N LEU A 66 7.36 3.87 -3.71
CA LEU A 66 5.94 3.66 -3.47
C LEU A 66 5.23 5.02 -3.50
N VAL A 67 4.19 5.12 -4.32
CA VAL A 67 3.26 6.26 -4.32
C VAL A 67 1.90 5.72 -3.92
N GLN A 68 1.36 6.24 -2.83
CA GLN A 68 0.00 5.93 -2.39
C GLN A 68 -0.93 7.06 -2.84
N MET A 69 -2.04 6.69 -3.44
CA MET A 69 -3.04 7.61 -3.97
C MET A 69 -4.41 7.23 -3.41
N HIS A 70 -5.24 8.23 -3.15
CA HIS A 70 -6.63 8.08 -2.73
C HIS A 70 -7.50 9.04 -3.56
N ALA A 71 -8.81 8.82 -3.56
CA ALA A 71 -9.74 9.68 -4.27
C ALA A 71 -9.81 11.08 -3.61
N GLY A 72 -10.25 12.09 -4.37
CA GLY A 72 -10.33 13.48 -3.90
C GLY A 72 -11.45 13.72 -2.87
N ASP A 73 -12.31 12.74 -2.68
CA ASP A 73 -13.42 12.66 -1.73
C ASP A 73 -13.21 11.59 -0.65
N ASP A 74 -12.06 10.89 -0.65
CA ASP A 74 -11.70 9.96 0.42
C ASP A 74 -11.30 10.72 1.70
N GLU A 75 -11.81 10.26 2.84
CA GLU A 75 -11.43 10.76 4.16
C GLU A 75 -10.20 10.04 4.70
N ILE A 76 -9.33 10.78 5.40
CA ILE A 76 -8.19 10.21 6.12
C ILE A 76 -8.68 9.73 7.47
N GLU A 77 -8.45 8.46 7.79
CA GLU A 77 -8.78 7.91 9.10
C GLU A 77 -8.00 8.61 10.21
N ALA A 78 -8.65 8.89 11.34
CA ALA A 78 -8.07 9.65 12.44
C ALA A 78 -6.80 9.03 13.03
N GLU A 79 -6.66 7.70 12.95
CA GLU A 79 -5.51 6.95 13.44
C GLU A 79 -4.36 6.83 12.41
N ASN A 80 -4.55 7.36 11.19
CA ASN A 80 -3.54 7.31 10.17
C ASN A 80 -2.42 8.34 10.46
N SER A 81 -1.24 7.82 10.79
CA SER A 81 -0.03 8.62 11.02
C SER A 81 0.89 8.69 9.80
N HIS A 82 0.49 8.14 8.65
CA HIS A 82 1.29 8.22 7.42
C HIS A 82 1.35 9.66 6.91
N THR A 83 2.53 10.04 6.43
CA THR A 83 2.73 11.35 5.83
C THR A 83 1.82 11.55 4.63
N ASN A 84 0.97 12.56 4.70
CA ASN A 84 0.10 12.94 3.60
C ASN A 84 0.42 14.35 3.15
N VAL A 85 1.01 14.46 1.95
CA VAL A 85 1.40 15.73 1.33
C VAL A 85 0.21 16.53 0.78
N GLN A 86 -1.00 15.94 0.76
CA GLN A 86 -2.25 16.52 0.27
C GLN A 86 -2.15 17.11 -1.15
N LEU A 87 -1.26 16.55 -1.98
CA LEU A 87 -1.02 17.02 -3.33
C LEU A 87 -2.09 16.47 -4.29
N VAL A 88 -2.86 17.37 -4.91
CA VAL A 88 -3.82 17.00 -5.95
C VAL A 88 -3.08 16.77 -7.27
N LEU A 89 -3.02 15.53 -7.71
CA LEU A 89 -2.40 15.17 -9.00
C LEU A 89 -3.36 15.30 -10.19
N ARG A 90 -4.67 15.15 -9.93
CA ARG A 90 -5.73 15.30 -10.94
C ARG A 90 -7.05 15.66 -10.29
N GLY A 91 -7.83 16.55 -10.92
CA GLY A 91 -9.17 16.90 -10.47
C GLY A 91 -9.17 17.87 -9.29
N TRP A 92 -10.06 17.63 -8.33
CA TRP A 92 -10.25 18.49 -7.15
C TRP A 92 -10.26 17.64 -5.87
N ASN A 93 -9.62 18.12 -4.81
CA ASN A 93 -9.77 17.54 -3.47
C ASN A 93 -10.87 18.32 -2.74
N HIS A 94 -12.02 17.69 -2.53
CA HIS A 94 -13.20 18.32 -1.96
C HIS A 94 -13.07 18.60 -0.46
N LEU A 95 -12.11 17.96 0.20
CA LEU A 95 -11.82 18.09 1.63
C LEU A 95 -10.66 19.06 1.90
N ALA A 96 -9.99 19.53 0.85
CA ALA A 96 -8.90 20.49 0.97
C ALA A 96 -9.42 21.88 1.40
N THR A 97 -8.82 22.42 2.45
CA THR A 97 -9.04 23.78 2.94
C THR A 97 -7.75 24.58 2.87
N ARG A 98 -7.83 25.92 2.82
CA ARG A 98 -6.61 26.78 2.82
C ARG A 98 -5.69 26.52 4.02
N SER A 99 -6.25 26.07 5.14
CA SER A 99 -5.53 25.74 6.38
C SER A 99 -4.98 24.32 6.42
N SER A 100 -5.53 23.40 5.61
CA SER A 100 -5.05 22.01 5.56
C SER A 100 -3.95 21.83 4.51
N VAL A 101 -4.06 22.54 3.38
CA VAL A 101 -3.14 22.43 2.25
C VAL A 101 -1.80 23.13 2.56
N GLY A 102 -0.70 22.42 2.33
CA GLY A 102 0.67 22.93 2.51
C GLY A 102 1.32 22.54 3.85
N GLY A 103 0.58 21.90 4.75
CA GLY A 103 1.14 21.25 5.93
C GLY A 103 1.60 19.83 5.61
N ILE A 104 2.85 19.50 5.90
CA ILE A 104 3.31 18.11 5.98
C ILE A 104 2.96 17.64 7.40
N ARG A 105 2.01 16.71 7.53
CA ARG A 105 1.77 15.97 8.77
C ARG A 105 2.43 14.61 8.68
#